data_AF-A0A2T4V729-F1
#
_entry.id   AF-A0A2T4V729-F1
#
_cell.length_a   1.000
_cell.length_b   1.000
_cell.length_c   1.000
_cell.angle_alpha   90.00
_cell.angle_beta   90.00
_cell.angle_gamma   90.00
#
_symmetry.space_group_name_H-M   'P 1'
#
loop_
_entity.id
_entity.type
_entity.pdbx_description
1 polymer ?
#
loop_
_entity_poly.entity_id
_entity_poly.type
_entity_poly.pdbx_seq_one_letter_code
_entity_poly.pdbx_strand_id
1 'polypeptide(L)'
;MSSVRAEFEAWRQRRLAELTEERNALTGQREHLDARKRAAIPTGSAGEEVARALEEFLQRNRCAEGTLEMTRIATGETEQFDSIVYGTGVDGQPESFFQFRFEPFATLAEKLLQQHPGNGVLTVRVDLSARSSSVTLMGAAEVKSLRELEKLEGAVRQVDSRLAWFRDVAPSDEPFGPELAWSVVRRLKTGASLGFSHRDYCGMGLYKDADGSFVYASLWDGFGGNEVRRFKDEEHLARWLAQQSDLSLSNYGDDFAFLNQTLNRKRLEEFVTT
;
A
#
# COMPACT_ATOMS: atom_id res chain seq x y z
N MET A 1 -34.98 -13.18 -4.20
CA MET A 1 -34.02 -12.14 -3.72
C MET A 1 -33.35 -12.48 -2.39
N SER A 2 -33.93 -13.33 -1.51
CA SER A 2 -33.28 -13.79 -0.25
C SER A 2 -31.96 -14.58 -0.43
N SER A 3 -31.76 -15.28 -1.56
CA SER A 3 -30.56 -16.13 -1.78
C SER A 3 -29.25 -15.34 -1.92
N VAL A 4 -29.22 -14.29 -2.75
CA VAL A 4 -27.98 -13.58 -3.12
C VAL A 4 -27.35 -12.86 -1.92
N ARG A 5 -28.16 -12.25 -1.05
CA ARG A 5 -27.67 -11.62 0.18
C ARG A 5 -27.06 -12.66 1.13
N ALA A 6 -27.73 -13.81 1.30
CA ALA A 6 -27.23 -14.88 2.14
C ALA A 6 -25.92 -15.49 1.59
N GLU A 7 -25.84 -15.70 0.27
CA GLU A 7 -24.64 -16.17 -0.42
C GLU A 7 -23.47 -15.19 -0.27
N PHE A 8 -23.73 -13.89 -0.45
CA PHE A 8 -22.76 -12.84 -0.23
C PHE A 8 -22.26 -12.80 1.20
N GLU A 9 -23.15 -12.85 2.18
CA GLU A 9 -22.76 -12.83 3.59
C GLU A 9 -21.91 -14.06 3.92
N ALA A 10 -22.30 -15.24 3.46
CA ALA A 10 -21.52 -16.46 3.66
C ALA A 10 -20.12 -16.36 3.01
N TRP A 11 -20.03 -15.79 1.82
CA TRP A 11 -18.75 -15.53 1.16
C TRP A 11 -17.89 -14.52 1.95
N ARG A 12 -18.49 -13.40 2.37
CA ARG A 12 -17.84 -12.35 3.17
C ARG A 12 -17.29 -12.91 4.48
N GLN A 13 -18.06 -13.73 5.18
CA GLN A 13 -17.62 -14.36 6.43
C GLN A 13 -16.46 -15.33 6.22
N ARG A 14 -16.48 -16.15 5.14
CA ARG A 14 -15.32 -16.99 4.78
C ARG A 14 -14.08 -16.14 4.53
N ARG A 15 -14.23 -15.04 3.78
CA ARG A 15 -13.10 -14.16 3.46
C ARG A 15 -12.53 -13.47 4.70
N LEU A 16 -13.39 -13.02 5.62
CA LEU A 16 -12.97 -12.47 6.91
C LEU A 16 -12.19 -13.49 7.74
N ALA A 17 -12.61 -14.76 7.76
CA ALA A 17 -11.90 -15.83 8.45
C ALA A 17 -10.51 -16.06 7.83
N GLU A 18 -10.41 -16.20 6.51
CA GLU A 18 -9.15 -16.38 5.78
C GLU A 18 -8.17 -15.23 6.03
N LEU A 19 -8.64 -13.98 5.93
CA LEU A 19 -7.81 -12.80 6.20
C LEU A 19 -7.37 -12.73 7.67
N THR A 20 -8.20 -13.19 8.60
CA THR A 20 -7.85 -13.25 10.02
C THR A 20 -6.74 -14.28 10.26
N GLU A 21 -6.80 -15.44 9.62
CA GLU A 21 -5.75 -16.46 9.67
C GLU A 21 -4.44 -15.94 9.07
N GLU A 22 -4.50 -15.30 7.89
CA GLU A 22 -3.36 -14.66 7.24
C GLU A 22 -2.71 -13.60 8.16
N ARG A 23 -3.53 -12.73 8.74
CA ARG A 23 -3.09 -11.70 9.69
C ARG A 23 -2.38 -12.31 10.89
N ASN A 24 -2.95 -13.37 11.48
CA ASN A 24 -2.36 -14.06 12.63
C ASN A 24 -1.04 -14.74 12.28
N ALA A 25 -0.94 -15.36 11.10
CA ALA A 25 0.31 -15.96 10.62
C ALA A 25 1.43 -14.91 10.44
N LEU A 26 1.11 -13.78 9.79
CA LEU A 26 2.06 -12.67 9.62
C LEU A 26 2.48 -12.07 10.98
N THR A 27 1.54 -11.92 11.91
CA THR A 27 1.82 -11.42 13.26
C THR A 27 2.77 -12.36 14.02
N GLY A 28 2.53 -13.67 13.96
CA GLY A 28 3.42 -14.66 14.57
C GLY A 28 4.82 -14.68 13.97
N GLN A 29 4.95 -14.52 12.64
CA GLN A 29 6.24 -14.37 11.98
C GLN A 29 6.99 -13.12 12.46
N ARG A 30 6.27 -11.99 12.58
CA ARG A 30 6.82 -10.73 13.08
C ARG A 30 7.31 -10.88 14.52
N GLU A 31 6.52 -11.47 15.41
CA GLU A 31 6.91 -11.68 16.80
C GLU A 31 8.13 -12.60 16.95
N HIS A 32 8.20 -13.67 16.14
CA HIS A 32 9.37 -14.54 16.10
C HIS A 32 10.64 -13.79 15.65
N LEU A 33 10.52 -12.92 14.64
CA LEU A 33 11.63 -12.14 14.12
C LEU A 33 12.06 -11.02 15.09
N ASP A 34 11.11 -10.38 15.76
CA ASP A 34 11.38 -9.35 16.77
C ASP A 34 12.06 -9.95 18.02
N ALA A 35 11.68 -11.16 18.43
CA ALA A 35 12.36 -11.89 19.51
C ALA A 35 13.85 -12.16 19.18
N ARG A 36 14.20 -12.30 17.90
CA ARG A 36 15.59 -12.49 17.44
C ARG A 36 16.40 -11.19 17.37
N LYS A 37 15.75 -10.03 17.36
CA LYS A 37 16.37 -8.71 17.08
C LYS A 37 17.22 -8.13 18.23
N ARG A 38 17.45 -8.84 19.34
CA ARG A 38 17.96 -8.22 20.58
C ARG A 38 19.48 -8.24 20.78
N ALA A 39 20.27 -7.84 19.79
CA ALA A 39 21.67 -7.49 20.06
C ALA A 39 22.14 -6.34 19.17
N ALA A 40 21.99 -5.11 19.65
CA ALA A 40 22.79 -4.01 19.13
C ALA A 40 24.26 -4.36 19.38
N ILE A 41 25.10 -4.15 18.37
CA ILE A 41 26.54 -4.40 18.51
C ILE A 41 27.10 -3.30 19.43
N PRO A 42 27.75 -3.64 20.56
CA PRO A 42 28.38 -2.64 21.41
C PRO A 42 29.43 -1.87 20.61
N THR A 43 29.30 -0.54 20.57
CA THR A 43 30.20 0.33 19.80
C THR A 43 31.38 0.86 20.63
N GLY A 44 31.28 0.81 21.96
CA GLY A 44 32.32 1.28 22.88
C GLY A 44 32.72 2.74 22.63
N SER A 45 34.01 3.05 22.87
CA SER A 45 34.55 4.41 22.72
C SER A 45 34.48 4.93 21.29
N ALA A 46 34.56 4.07 20.28
CA ALA A 46 34.48 4.48 18.88
C ALA A 46 33.09 5.06 18.55
N GLY A 47 32.02 4.50 19.13
CA GLY A 47 30.68 5.09 19.01
C GLY A 47 30.59 6.46 19.65
N GLU A 48 31.13 6.61 20.87
CA GLU A 48 31.15 7.89 21.60
C GLU A 48 31.93 8.99 20.85
N GLU A 49 33.02 8.62 20.16
CA GLU A 49 33.78 9.54 19.31
C GLU A 49 32.95 10.05 18.12
N VAL A 50 32.19 9.16 17.45
CA VAL A 50 31.28 9.58 16.37
C VAL A 50 30.20 10.51 16.91
N ALA A 51 29.59 10.18 18.05
CA ALA A 51 28.56 11.00 18.68
C ALA A 51 29.06 12.40 19.04
N ARG A 52 30.27 12.50 19.61
CA ARG A 52 30.89 13.79 19.95
C ARG A 52 31.18 14.64 18.72
N ALA A 53 31.73 14.02 17.66
CA ALA A 53 32.00 14.74 16.43
C ALA A 53 30.70 15.22 15.73
N LEU A 54 29.62 14.45 15.83
CA LEU A 54 28.30 14.86 15.35
C LEU A 54 27.73 16.00 16.21
N GLU A 55 27.91 15.95 17.53
CA GLU A 55 27.53 17.02 18.46
C GLU A 55 28.15 18.37 18.05
N GLU A 56 29.47 18.38 17.81
CA GLU A 56 30.21 19.58 17.35
C GLU A 56 29.69 20.10 16.01
N PHE A 57 29.30 19.20 15.10
CA PHE A 57 28.69 19.58 13.83
C PHE A 57 27.32 20.24 14.03
N LEU A 58 26.44 19.64 14.84
CA LEU A 58 25.11 20.18 15.11
C LEU A 58 25.17 21.53 15.83
N GLN A 59 26.12 21.71 16.75
CA GLN A 59 26.35 22.99 17.42
C GLN A 59 26.76 24.10 16.43
N ARG A 60 27.68 23.81 15.50
CA ARG A 60 28.10 24.77 14.47
C ARG A 60 26.96 25.17 13.54
N ASN A 61 26.03 24.24 13.27
CA ASN A 61 24.87 24.48 12.42
C ASN A 61 23.62 24.97 13.20
N ARG A 62 23.75 25.27 14.50
CA ARG A 62 22.65 25.79 15.33
C ARG A 62 21.43 24.87 15.40
N CYS A 63 21.64 23.55 15.42
CA CYS A 63 20.58 22.59 15.74
C CYS A 63 20.39 22.45 17.26
N ALA A 64 19.22 22.00 17.69
CA ALA A 64 18.92 21.56 19.06
C ALA A 64 19.09 20.03 19.22
N GLU A 65 18.87 19.28 18.15
CA GLU A 65 19.04 17.83 18.08
C GLU A 65 19.33 17.40 16.64
N GLY A 66 19.87 16.19 16.47
CA GLY A 66 20.12 15.63 15.15
C GLY A 66 20.40 14.14 15.17
N THR A 67 20.23 13.53 14.01
CA THR A 67 20.48 12.12 13.75
C THR A 67 21.35 11.96 12.51
N LEU A 68 22.41 11.17 12.64
CA LEU A 68 23.12 10.56 11.52
C LEU A 68 22.57 9.16 11.30
N GLU A 69 22.18 8.86 10.07
CA GLU A 69 21.98 7.50 9.59
C GLU A 69 23.01 7.20 8.50
N MET A 70 23.79 6.15 8.68
CA MET A 70 24.77 5.69 7.70
C MET A 70 24.61 4.19 7.44
N THR A 71 24.47 3.83 6.17
CA THR A 71 24.35 2.46 5.70
C THR A 71 25.58 2.09 4.88
N ARG A 72 26.22 0.97 5.23
CA ARG A 72 27.24 0.32 4.40
C ARG A 72 26.61 -0.79 3.59
N ILE A 73 26.85 -0.78 2.28
CA ILE A 73 26.46 -1.82 1.33
C ILE A 73 27.73 -2.43 0.75
N ALA A 74 27.99 -3.70 1.07
CA ALA A 74 29.11 -4.47 0.55
C ALA A 74 28.61 -5.45 -0.52
N THR A 75 29.02 -5.26 -1.78
CA THR A 75 28.67 -6.14 -2.90
C THR A 75 29.93 -6.62 -3.61
N GLY A 76 30.40 -7.82 -3.26
CA GLY A 76 31.63 -8.37 -3.83
C GLY A 76 32.85 -7.55 -3.39
N GLU A 77 33.55 -6.95 -4.35
CA GLU A 77 34.76 -6.14 -4.12
C GLU A 77 34.48 -4.64 -3.89
N THR A 78 33.23 -4.19 -4.09
CA THR A 78 32.85 -2.79 -3.94
C THR A 78 32.11 -2.53 -2.64
N GLU A 79 32.47 -1.43 -1.98
CA GLU A 79 31.75 -0.89 -0.82
C GLU A 79 31.15 0.47 -1.14
N GLN A 80 29.88 0.65 -0.79
CA GLN A 80 29.18 1.92 -0.90
C GLN A 80 28.67 2.34 0.48
N PHE A 81 28.78 3.63 0.78
CA PHE A 81 28.21 4.26 1.97
C PHE A 81 27.14 5.25 1.55
N ASP A 82 25.92 5.02 2.02
CA ASP A 82 24.82 5.98 1.94
C ASP A 82 24.63 6.59 3.31
N SER A 83 24.59 7.92 3.38
CA SER A 83 24.43 8.62 4.64
C SER A 83 23.52 9.82 4.49
N ILE A 84 22.80 10.13 5.57
CA ILE A 84 22.01 11.34 5.72
C ILE A 84 22.17 11.86 7.15
N VAL A 85 22.26 13.18 7.28
CA VAL A 85 22.13 13.85 8.57
C VAL A 85 20.89 14.73 8.52
N TYR A 86 20.03 14.61 9.50
CA TYR A 86 18.87 15.47 9.67
C TYR A 86 18.75 15.88 11.13
N GLY A 87 18.12 17.01 11.39
CA GLY A 87 17.97 17.53 12.75
C GLY A 87 16.90 18.59 12.84
N THR A 88 16.78 19.16 14.03
CA THR A 88 15.84 20.24 14.34
C THR A 88 16.66 21.46 14.76
N GLY A 89 16.49 22.59 14.07
CA GLY A 89 17.08 23.88 14.41
C GLY A 89 16.71 24.35 15.82
N VAL A 90 17.50 25.25 16.42
CA VAL A 90 17.11 25.89 17.70
C VAL A 90 15.82 26.71 17.62
N ASP A 91 15.36 27.02 16.40
CA ASP A 91 14.08 27.66 16.10
C ASP A 91 12.92 26.65 15.87
N GLY A 92 13.20 25.35 15.99
CA GLY A 92 12.25 24.27 15.79
C GLY A 92 12.05 23.85 14.32
N GLN A 93 12.78 24.43 13.37
CA GLN A 93 12.64 24.07 11.96
C GLN A 93 13.41 22.78 11.61
N PRO A 94 12.87 21.89 10.76
CA PRO A 94 13.61 20.71 10.32
C PRO A 94 14.74 21.09 9.37
N GLU A 95 15.92 20.52 9.59
CA GLU A 95 17.11 20.68 8.75
C GLU A 95 17.59 19.34 8.20
N SER A 96 18.12 19.35 6.97
CA SER A 96 18.71 18.18 6.32
C SER A 96 20.01 18.58 5.64
N PHE A 97 21.05 17.81 5.92
CA PHE A 97 22.40 18.04 5.41
C PHE A 97 22.74 16.92 4.44
N PHE A 98 23.20 17.28 3.24
CA PHE A 98 23.61 16.33 2.20
C PHE A 98 25.11 16.43 1.86
N GLN A 99 25.79 17.48 2.35
CA GLN A 99 27.20 17.76 2.09
C GLN A 99 27.98 17.74 3.40
N PHE A 100 28.27 16.54 3.88
CA PHE A 100 29.02 16.34 5.13
C PHE A 100 30.05 15.20 5.03
N ARG A 101 30.32 14.69 3.82
CA ARG A 101 31.26 13.58 3.60
C ARG A 101 32.69 13.86 4.07
N PHE A 102 33.06 15.13 4.23
CA PHE A 102 34.36 15.56 4.73
C PHE A 102 34.34 15.92 6.22
N GLU A 103 33.19 15.80 6.89
CA GLU A 103 33.09 16.07 8.32
C GLU A 103 33.73 14.92 9.12
N PRO A 104 34.39 15.22 10.26
CA PRO A 104 35.08 14.21 11.05
C PRO A 104 34.17 13.03 11.47
N PHE A 105 32.92 13.31 11.84
CA PHE A 105 31.97 12.27 12.23
C PHE A 105 31.68 11.28 11.10
N ALA A 106 31.67 11.72 9.83
CA ALA A 106 31.39 10.86 8.69
C ALA A 106 32.54 9.86 8.48
N THR A 107 33.79 10.34 8.53
CA THR A 107 34.97 9.47 8.45
C THR A 107 35.05 8.48 9.62
N LEU A 108 34.72 8.92 10.84
CA LEU A 108 34.69 8.04 12.01
C LEU A 108 33.58 6.98 11.90
N ALA A 109 32.40 7.37 11.42
CA ALA A 109 31.27 6.49 11.19
C ALA A 109 31.57 5.40 10.14
N GLU A 110 32.20 5.77 9.01
CA GLU A 110 32.63 4.82 7.98
C GLU A 110 33.63 3.81 8.54
N LYS A 111 34.64 4.28 9.29
CA LYS A 111 35.62 3.41 9.97
C LYS A 111 34.96 2.44 10.95
N LEU A 112 34.00 2.93 11.74
CA LEU A 112 33.26 2.09 12.68
C LEU A 112 32.46 1.00 11.93
N LEU A 113 31.78 1.35 10.83
CA LEU A 113 31.05 0.38 10.01
C LEU A 113 31.97 -0.64 9.31
N GLN A 114 33.19 -0.25 8.95
CA GLN A 114 34.18 -1.15 8.33
C GLN A 114 34.74 -2.20 9.30
N GLN A 115 34.70 -1.94 10.62
CA GLN A 115 35.12 -2.91 11.63
C GLN A 115 34.22 -4.15 11.69
N HIS A 116 33.01 -4.08 11.12
CA HIS A 116 32.06 -5.18 11.09
C HIS A 116 31.92 -5.71 9.66
N PRO A 117 32.01 -7.04 9.43
CA PRO A 117 31.94 -7.58 8.07
C PRO A 117 30.53 -7.45 7.46
N GLY A 118 30.48 -7.16 6.16
CA GLY A 118 29.26 -7.11 5.38
C GLY A 118 28.48 -5.80 5.48
N ASN A 119 27.18 -5.87 5.18
CA ASN A 119 26.29 -4.72 5.29
C ASN A 119 26.13 -4.28 6.75
N GLY A 120 25.91 -3.00 6.98
CA GLY A 120 25.64 -2.50 8.33
C GLY A 120 24.91 -1.18 8.32
N VAL A 121 24.25 -0.86 9.43
CA VAL A 121 23.59 0.43 9.65
C VAL A 121 24.08 0.98 10.98
N LEU A 122 24.57 2.22 10.94
CA LEU A 122 24.93 3.02 12.10
C LEU A 122 23.93 4.15 12.23
N THR A 123 23.28 4.24 13.38
CA THR A 123 22.44 5.37 13.77
C THR A 123 23.06 6.06 14.97
N VAL A 124 23.30 7.36 14.85
CA VAL A 124 23.82 8.20 15.94
C VAL A 124 22.83 9.32 16.18
N ARG A 125 22.25 9.38 17.38
CA ARG A 125 21.34 10.47 17.78
C ARG A 125 22.00 11.31 18.84
N VAL A 126 21.90 12.62 18.69
CA VAL A 126 22.42 13.61 19.64
C VAL A 126 21.30 14.60 19.95
N ASP A 127 21.00 14.78 21.24
CA ASP A 127 20.13 15.81 21.77
C ASP A 127 21.00 16.78 22.58
N LEU A 128 21.20 17.98 22.03
CA LEU A 128 22.02 19.03 22.66
C LEU A 128 21.33 19.66 23.85
N SER A 129 19.99 19.68 23.85
CA SER A 129 19.18 20.25 24.92
C SER A 129 19.22 19.36 26.16
N ALA A 130 19.12 18.04 25.96
CA ALA A 130 19.22 17.05 27.02
C ALA A 130 20.67 16.63 27.33
N ARG A 131 21.66 17.08 26.54
CA ARG A 131 23.07 16.65 26.59
C ARG A 131 23.20 15.13 26.59
N SER A 132 22.48 14.49 25.69
CA SER A 132 22.44 13.05 25.58
C SER A 132 22.78 12.61 24.16
N SER A 133 23.37 11.43 24.05
CA SER A 133 23.59 10.80 22.76
C SER A 133 23.35 9.30 22.85
N SER A 134 22.99 8.70 21.72
CA SER A 134 22.86 7.26 21.59
C SER A 134 23.45 6.81 20.26
N VAL A 135 24.12 5.65 20.29
CA VAL A 135 24.78 5.06 19.13
C VAL A 135 24.27 3.64 19.00
N THR A 136 23.68 3.32 17.85
CA THR A 136 23.19 1.99 17.53
C THR A 136 23.90 1.49 16.29
N LEU A 137 24.57 0.35 16.40
CA LEU A 137 25.21 -0.32 15.28
C LEU A 137 24.58 -1.69 15.05
N MET A 138 24.19 -1.94 13.81
CA MET A 138 23.53 -3.15 13.36
C MET A 138 24.34 -3.78 12.22
N GLY A 139 24.61 -5.08 12.32
CA GLY A 139 25.29 -5.85 11.29
C GLY A 139 24.33 -6.34 10.21
N ALA A 140 24.87 -7.11 9.26
CA ALA A 140 24.13 -7.54 8.08
C ALA A 140 22.89 -8.39 8.42
N ALA A 141 23.00 -9.24 9.45
CA ALA A 141 21.92 -10.11 9.89
C ALA A 141 20.78 -9.30 10.54
N GLU A 142 21.12 -8.29 11.34
CA GLU A 142 20.16 -7.41 11.99
C GLU A 142 19.47 -6.50 10.98
N VAL A 143 20.22 -5.93 10.03
CA VAL A 143 19.67 -5.10 8.94
C VAL A 143 18.73 -5.90 8.05
N LYS A 144 19.09 -7.15 7.73
CA LYS A 144 18.20 -8.06 6.99
C LYS A 144 16.91 -8.32 7.78
N SER A 145 17.03 -8.61 9.08
CA SER A 145 15.89 -8.85 9.96
C SER A 145 14.98 -7.62 10.08
N LEU A 146 15.55 -6.41 10.14
CA LEU A 146 14.80 -5.15 10.14
C LEU A 146 13.97 -4.97 8.86
N ARG A 147 14.58 -5.14 7.69
CA ARG A 147 13.88 -5.03 6.41
C ARG A 147 12.77 -6.08 6.29
N GLU A 148 13.00 -7.27 6.80
CA GLU A 148 11.99 -8.33 6.86
C GLU A 148 10.85 -7.96 7.83
N LEU A 149 11.14 -7.36 9.00
CA LEU A 149 10.13 -6.83 9.92
C LEU A 149 9.29 -5.73 9.28
N GLU A 150 9.91 -4.75 8.62
CA GLU A 150 9.21 -3.66 7.93
C GLU A 150 8.27 -4.19 6.85
N LYS A 151 8.72 -5.21 6.08
CA LYS A 151 7.89 -5.90 5.10
C LYS A 151 6.70 -6.61 5.76
N LEU A 152 6.94 -7.33 6.86
CA LEU A 152 5.88 -8.01 7.61
C LEU A 152 4.88 -7.02 8.20
N GLU A 153 5.34 -5.90 8.76
CA GLU A 153 4.46 -4.83 9.25
C GLU A 153 3.64 -4.20 8.12
N GLY A 154 4.26 -3.97 6.97
CA GLY A 154 3.56 -3.52 5.77
C GLY A 154 2.47 -4.50 5.35
N ALA A 155 2.79 -5.80 5.32
CA ALA A 155 1.82 -6.85 5.00
C ALA A 155 0.67 -6.91 6.02
N VAL A 156 0.97 -6.88 7.33
CA VAL A 156 -0.06 -6.84 8.38
C VAL A 156 -0.98 -5.63 8.21
N ARG A 157 -0.43 -4.43 7.97
CA ARG A 157 -1.24 -3.22 7.71
C ARG A 157 -2.15 -3.37 6.49
N GLN A 158 -1.65 -4.00 5.42
CA GLN A 158 -2.46 -4.26 4.23
C GLN A 158 -3.62 -5.23 4.54
N VAL A 159 -3.36 -6.31 5.26
CA VAL A 159 -4.40 -7.27 5.66
C VAL A 159 -5.41 -6.65 6.63
N ASP A 160 -4.96 -5.88 7.62
CA ASP A 160 -5.85 -5.15 8.54
C ASP A 160 -6.76 -4.17 7.79
N SER A 161 -6.24 -3.49 6.77
CA SER A 161 -7.01 -2.58 5.91
C SER A 161 -8.07 -3.34 5.11
N ARG A 162 -7.73 -4.52 4.56
CA ARG A 162 -8.68 -5.39 3.87
C ARG A 162 -9.75 -5.94 4.83
N LEU A 163 -9.36 -6.35 6.03
CA LEU A 163 -10.28 -6.81 7.08
C LEU A 163 -11.29 -5.72 7.44
N ALA A 164 -10.84 -4.48 7.66
CA ALA A 164 -11.72 -3.35 7.93
C ALA A 164 -12.70 -3.14 6.77
N TRP A 165 -12.20 -3.08 5.54
CA TRP A 165 -13.03 -2.94 4.36
C TRP A 165 -14.09 -4.04 4.23
N PHE A 166 -13.71 -5.31 4.41
CA PHE A 166 -14.65 -6.44 4.35
C PHE A 166 -15.67 -6.47 5.48
N ARG A 167 -15.38 -5.88 6.66
CA ARG A 167 -16.37 -5.74 7.74
C ARG A 167 -17.44 -4.72 7.37
N ASP A 168 -17.02 -3.62 6.74
CA ASP A 168 -17.88 -2.47 6.48
C ASP A 168 -18.59 -2.57 5.12
N VAL A 169 -18.09 -3.39 4.19
CA VAL A 169 -18.69 -3.53 2.86
C VAL A 169 -20.09 -4.14 2.96
N ALA A 170 -21.07 -3.38 2.48
CA ALA A 170 -22.49 -3.73 2.47
C ALA A 170 -23.13 -3.14 1.20
N PRO A 171 -22.92 -3.77 0.02
CA PRO A 171 -23.51 -3.27 -1.22
C PRO A 171 -25.05 -3.32 -1.12
N SER A 172 -25.72 -2.34 -1.71
CA SER A 172 -27.18 -2.27 -1.71
C SER A 172 -27.78 -3.46 -2.44
N ASP A 173 -28.81 -4.07 -1.87
CA ASP A 173 -29.65 -5.09 -2.51
C ASP A 173 -30.90 -4.48 -3.16
N GLU A 174 -31.06 -3.16 -3.11
CA GLU A 174 -32.16 -2.45 -3.74
C GLU A 174 -32.06 -2.51 -5.27
N PRO A 175 -33.11 -2.97 -5.97
CA PRO A 175 -33.12 -3.00 -7.42
C PRO A 175 -32.95 -1.61 -8.03
N PHE A 176 -32.19 -1.50 -9.12
CA PHE A 176 -31.95 -0.22 -9.81
C PHE A 176 -33.23 0.45 -10.27
N GLY A 177 -34.25 -0.34 -10.63
CA GLY A 177 -35.55 0.13 -11.05
C GLY A 177 -35.62 0.41 -12.55
N PRO A 178 -36.84 0.43 -13.12
CA PRO A 178 -37.06 0.56 -14.55
C PRO A 178 -36.60 1.92 -15.09
N GLU A 179 -36.76 3.00 -14.34
CA GLU A 179 -36.44 4.35 -14.79
C GLU A 179 -34.94 4.54 -15.07
N LEU A 180 -34.09 4.12 -14.13
CA LEU A 180 -32.64 4.17 -14.28
C LEU A 180 -32.19 3.23 -15.41
N ALA A 181 -32.71 2.00 -15.44
CA ALA A 181 -32.36 1.03 -16.47
C ALA A 181 -32.67 1.54 -17.89
N TRP A 182 -33.85 2.12 -18.11
CA TRP A 182 -34.22 2.71 -19.41
C TRP A 182 -33.39 3.94 -19.76
N SER A 183 -32.91 4.70 -18.78
CA SER A 183 -32.02 5.84 -19.01
C SER A 183 -30.65 5.37 -19.49
N VAL A 184 -30.12 4.31 -18.88
CA VAL A 184 -28.86 3.66 -19.30
C VAL A 184 -28.97 3.14 -20.73
N VAL A 185 -30.04 2.42 -21.07
CA VAL A 185 -30.28 1.92 -22.44
C VAL A 185 -30.32 3.06 -23.44
N ARG A 186 -31.04 4.14 -23.14
CA ARG A 186 -31.10 5.34 -24.01
C ARG A 186 -29.72 5.94 -24.25
N ARG A 187 -28.87 6.00 -23.21
CA ARG A 187 -27.50 6.50 -23.34
C ARG A 187 -26.62 5.57 -24.19
N LEU A 188 -26.69 4.25 -23.98
CA LEU A 188 -25.94 3.28 -24.80
C LEU A 188 -26.31 3.37 -26.30
N LYS A 189 -27.58 3.67 -26.63
CA LYS A 189 -28.01 3.85 -28.02
C LYS A 189 -27.35 5.02 -28.73
N THR A 190 -26.84 6.02 -28.02
CA THR A 190 -26.13 7.15 -28.64
C THR A 190 -24.70 6.80 -29.02
N GLY A 191 -24.29 5.52 -28.87
CA GLY A 191 -22.92 5.06 -29.10
C GLY A 191 -22.01 5.21 -27.88
N ALA A 192 -22.54 5.64 -26.74
CA ALA A 192 -21.79 5.68 -25.49
C ALA A 192 -21.55 4.26 -24.95
N SER A 193 -20.45 4.08 -24.24
CA SER A 193 -20.11 2.85 -23.51
C SER A 193 -19.90 3.17 -22.03
N LEU A 194 -20.46 2.34 -21.16
CA LEU A 194 -20.23 2.42 -19.72
C LEU A 194 -19.07 1.49 -19.36
N GLY A 195 -17.96 2.06 -18.93
CA GLY A 195 -16.76 1.32 -18.61
C GLY A 195 -15.62 2.26 -18.23
N PHE A 196 -14.61 1.75 -17.53
CA PHE A 196 -13.34 2.45 -17.43
C PHE A 196 -12.45 2.05 -18.61
N SER A 197 -11.53 2.96 -18.96
CA SER A 197 -10.51 2.72 -19.97
C SER A 197 -9.16 3.04 -19.36
N HIS A 198 -8.45 2.01 -18.95
CA HIS A 198 -7.05 2.05 -18.54
C HIS A 198 -6.37 0.75 -18.95
N ARG A 199 -5.05 0.66 -18.76
CA ARG A 199 -4.31 -0.55 -19.07
C ARG A 199 -4.76 -1.72 -18.18
N ASP A 200 -4.78 -2.93 -18.72
CA ASP A 200 -5.18 -4.18 -18.08
C ASP A 200 -6.70 -4.25 -17.80
N TYR A 201 -7.12 -5.05 -16.82
CA TYR A 201 -8.54 -5.25 -16.49
C TYR A 201 -9.17 -3.99 -15.89
N CYS A 202 -10.22 -3.49 -16.55
CA CYS A 202 -10.95 -2.25 -16.23
C CYS A 202 -12.31 -2.48 -15.54
N GLY A 203 -12.51 -3.65 -14.93
CA GLY A 203 -13.77 -3.99 -14.28
C GLY A 203 -14.86 -4.48 -15.24
N MET A 204 -16.11 -4.16 -14.91
CA MET A 204 -17.29 -4.54 -15.68
C MET A 204 -17.89 -3.35 -16.41
N GLY A 205 -18.44 -3.60 -17.59
CA GLY A 205 -19.04 -2.58 -18.44
C GLY A 205 -20.28 -3.01 -19.19
N LEU A 206 -20.96 -2.00 -19.75
CA LEU A 206 -22.08 -2.13 -20.67
C LEU A 206 -21.77 -1.36 -21.95
N TYR A 207 -21.91 -1.99 -23.09
CA TYR A 207 -21.74 -1.33 -24.39
C TYR A 207 -22.71 -1.89 -25.43
N LYS A 208 -22.86 -1.16 -26.53
CA LYS A 208 -23.59 -1.63 -27.70
C LYS A 208 -22.59 -2.12 -28.74
N ASP A 209 -22.78 -3.36 -29.20
CA ASP A 209 -21.90 -3.99 -30.18
C ASP A 209 -22.30 -3.59 -31.61
N ALA A 210 -21.44 -3.88 -32.59
CA ALA A 210 -21.62 -3.49 -33.99
C ALA A 210 -22.85 -4.14 -34.65
N ASP A 211 -23.27 -5.32 -34.17
CA ASP A 211 -24.49 -6.01 -34.61
C ASP A 211 -25.78 -5.38 -34.05
N GLY A 212 -25.65 -4.35 -33.22
CA GLY A 212 -26.75 -3.63 -32.60
C GLY A 212 -27.22 -4.20 -31.26
N SER A 213 -26.66 -5.33 -30.82
CA SER A 213 -26.96 -5.93 -29.52
C SER A 213 -26.27 -5.18 -28.38
N PHE A 214 -26.73 -5.40 -27.15
CA PHE A 214 -26.11 -4.84 -25.95
C PHE A 214 -25.37 -5.92 -25.18
N VAL A 215 -24.23 -5.58 -24.60
CA VAL A 215 -23.33 -6.55 -23.97
C VAL A 215 -22.94 -6.07 -22.56
N TYR A 216 -23.10 -6.96 -21.58
CA TYR A 216 -22.49 -6.87 -20.25
C TYR A 216 -21.27 -7.79 -20.21
N ALA A 217 -20.08 -7.24 -19.98
CA ALA A 217 -18.83 -7.97 -20.06
C ALA A 217 -17.77 -7.40 -19.12
N SER A 218 -16.72 -8.20 -18.88
CA SER A 218 -15.44 -7.66 -18.40
C SER A 218 -14.82 -6.73 -19.44
N LEU A 219 -14.08 -5.73 -18.99
CA LEU A 219 -13.37 -4.79 -19.83
C LEU A 219 -11.86 -4.94 -19.66
N TRP A 220 -11.13 -4.86 -20.76
CA TRP A 220 -9.67 -4.96 -20.82
C TRP A 220 -9.14 -3.92 -21.78
N ASP A 221 -8.20 -3.10 -21.33
CA ASP A 221 -7.61 -2.01 -22.12
C ASP A 221 -8.67 -1.06 -22.74
N GLY A 222 -9.83 -0.93 -22.08
CA GLY A 222 -10.97 -0.13 -22.54
C GLY A 222 -11.89 -0.81 -23.57
N PHE A 223 -11.63 -2.08 -23.92
CA PHE A 223 -12.44 -2.85 -24.86
C PHE A 223 -13.20 -3.98 -24.16
N GLY A 224 -14.26 -4.47 -24.81
CA GLY A 224 -14.99 -5.65 -24.36
C GLY A 224 -14.10 -6.88 -24.35
N GLY A 225 -13.95 -7.51 -23.18
CA GLY A 225 -13.28 -8.80 -23.01
C GLY A 225 -14.29 -9.94 -22.92
N ASN A 226 -14.24 -10.70 -21.83
CA ASN A 226 -15.12 -11.85 -21.61
C ASN A 226 -16.58 -11.39 -21.43
N GLU A 227 -17.43 -11.79 -22.38
CA GLU A 227 -18.88 -11.58 -22.34
C GLU A 227 -19.51 -12.38 -21.20
N VAL A 228 -20.28 -11.69 -20.36
CA VAL A 228 -21.08 -12.31 -19.30
C VAL A 228 -22.52 -12.48 -19.76
N ARG A 229 -23.06 -11.49 -20.48
CA ARG A 229 -24.41 -11.56 -21.03
C ARG A 229 -24.59 -10.63 -22.23
N ARG A 230 -25.31 -11.11 -23.24
CA ARG A 230 -25.76 -10.33 -24.41
C ARG A 230 -27.28 -10.23 -24.45
N PHE A 231 -27.76 -9.06 -24.89
CA PHE A 231 -29.17 -8.72 -25.01
C PHE A 231 -29.47 -8.32 -26.44
N LYS A 232 -30.46 -8.99 -27.02
CA LYS A 232 -30.85 -8.77 -28.42
C LYS A 232 -31.43 -7.37 -28.67
N ASP A 233 -32.09 -6.80 -27.68
CA ASP A 233 -32.77 -5.52 -27.79
C ASP A 233 -32.81 -4.76 -26.46
N GLU A 234 -33.32 -3.53 -26.56
CA GLU A 234 -33.43 -2.54 -25.49
C GLU A 234 -34.29 -3.03 -24.32
N GLU A 235 -35.40 -3.70 -24.63
CA GLU A 235 -36.36 -4.14 -23.64
C GLU A 235 -35.77 -5.27 -22.78
N HIS A 236 -35.03 -6.19 -23.40
CA HIS A 236 -34.34 -7.26 -22.68
C HIS A 236 -33.24 -6.72 -21.75
N LEU A 237 -32.44 -5.76 -22.21
CA LEU A 237 -31.43 -5.12 -21.37
C LEU A 237 -32.09 -4.34 -20.22
N ALA A 238 -33.07 -3.49 -20.51
CA ALA A 238 -33.76 -2.67 -19.50
C ALA A 238 -34.43 -3.53 -18.42
N ARG A 239 -35.16 -4.57 -18.83
CA ARG A 239 -35.83 -5.51 -17.90
C ARG A 239 -34.83 -6.22 -17.01
N TRP A 240 -33.70 -6.68 -17.56
CA TRP A 240 -32.66 -7.33 -16.77
C TRP A 240 -32.01 -6.37 -15.79
N LEU A 241 -31.58 -5.20 -16.26
CA LEU A 241 -30.84 -4.22 -15.46
C LEU A 241 -31.72 -3.66 -14.33
N ALA A 242 -33.02 -3.44 -14.57
CA ALA A 242 -33.96 -2.97 -13.56
C ALA A 242 -34.08 -3.90 -12.35
N GLN A 243 -33.80 -5.20 -12.54
CA GLN A 243 -33.83 -6.22 -11.48
C GLN A 243 -32.48 -6.40 -10.78
N GLN A 244 -31.41 -5.78 -11.30
CA GLN A 244 -30.10 -5.84 -10.69
C GLN A 244 -29.96 -4.83 -9.55
N SER A 245 -28.97 -5.04 -8.70
CA SER A 245 -28.58 -4.15 -7.60
C SER A 245 -27.06 -4.06 -7.52
N ASP A 246 -26.54 -3.19 -6.66
CA ASP A 246 -25.09 -3.12 -6.38
C ASP A 246 -24.57 -4.49 -5.97
N LEU A 247 -25.35 -5.20 -5.14
CA LEU A 247 -25.01 -6.53 -4.68
C LEU A 247 -24.99 -7.55 -5.83
N SER A 248 -26.01 -7.59 -6.69
CA SER A 248 -26.08 -8.60 -7.75
C SER A 248 -25.05 -8.41 -8.86
N LEU A 249 -24.57 -7.17 -9.05
CA LEU A 249 -23.49 -6.85 -10.01
C LEU A 249 -22.11 -6.68 -9.36
N SER A 250 -21.99 -6.95 -8.06
CA SER A 250 -20.72 -6.79 -7.36
C SER A 250 -19.66 -7.81 -7.75
N ASN A 251 -20.00 -8.89 -8.46
CA ASN A 251 -19.09 -10.00 -8.77
C ASN A 251 -18.39 -10.59 -7.52
N TYR A 252 -19.09 -10.63 -6.38
CA TYR A 252 -18.58 -11.32 -5.20
C TYR A 252 -18.29 -12.80 -5.52
N GLY A 253 -17.25 -13.35 -4.90
CA GLY A 253 -16.74 -14.69 -5.22
C GLY A 253 -15.29 -14.68 -5.71
N ASP A 254 -14.88 -13.62 -6.39
CA ASP A 254 -13.49 -13.33 -6.74
C ASP A 254 -13.08 -11.99 -6.13
N ASP A 255 -12.11 -12.00 -5.21
CA ASP A 255 -11.59 -10.80 -4.54
C ASP A 255 -11.16 -9.72 -5.54
N PHE A 256 -10.48 -10.13 -6.62
CA PHE A 256 -9.96 -9.18 -7.59
C PHE A 256 -11.09 -8.50 -8.34
N ALA A 257 -12.08 -9.28 -8.80
CA ALA A 257 -13.24 -8.72 -9.50
C ALA A 257 -14.15 -7.89 -8.57
N PHE A 258 -14.40 -8.34 -7.33
CA PHE A 258 -15.26 -7.65 -6.37
C PHE A 258 -14.68 -6.30 -5.92
N LEU A 259 -13.37 -6.26 -5.70
CA LEU A 259 -12.65 -5.04 -5.31
C LEU A 259 -12.45 -4.08 -6.48
N ASN A 260 -12.78 -4.48 -7.70
CA ASN A 260 -12.39 -3.73 -8.89
C ASN A 260 -13.58 -3.37 -9.80
N GLN A 261 -13.92 -2.08 -9.77
CA GLN A 261 -14.69 -1.37 -10.80
C GLN A 261 -15.92 -2.12 -11.34
N THR A 262 -16.74 -2.65 -10.44
CA THR A 262 -18.05 -3.25 -10.74
C THR A 262 -19.10 -2.18 -11.01
N LEU A 263 -20.19 -2.55 -11.68
CA LEU A 263 -21.32 -1.64 -11.90
C LEU A 263 -22.10 -1.49 -10.59
N ASN A 264 -22.41 -0.24 -10.24
CA ASN A 264 -23.26 0.11 -9.10
C ASN A 264 -24.19 1.28 -9.49
N ARG A 265 -25.20 1.55 -8.67
CA ARG A 265 -26.20 2.59 -8.90
C ARG A 265 -25.55 3.94 -9.21
N LYS A 266 -24.58 4.36 -8.39
CA LYS A 266 -23.87 5.63 -8.55
C LYS A 266 -23.25 5.76 -9.95
N ARG A 267 -22.54 4.73 -10.43
CA ARG A 267 -21.95 4.73 -11.77
C ARG A 267 -22.99 4.78 -12.89
N LEU A 268 -24.12 4.09 -12.71
CA LEU A 268 -25.22 4.14 -13.67
C LEU A 268 -25.84 5.55 -13.73
N GLU A 269 -26.00 6.21 -12.58
CA GLU A 269 -26.52 7.58 -12.47
C GLU A 269 -25.56 8.60 -13.08
N GLU A 270 -24.26 8.49 -12.80
CA GLU A 270 -23.21 9.32 -13.42
C GLU A 270 -23.18 9.15 -14.94
N PHE A 271 -23.34 7.90 -15.43
CA PHE A 271 -23.33 7.60 -16.86
C PHE A 271 -24.50 8.23 -17.63
N VAL A 272 -25.68 8.30 -17.03
CA VAL A 272 -26.87 8.87 -17.71
C VAL A 272 -26.97 10.38 -17.60
N THR A 273 -26.15 11.01 -16.74
CA THR A 273 -26.11 12.46 -16.53
C THR A 273 -24.97 13.17 -17.25
N THR A 274 -23.94 12.41 -17.67
CA THR A 274 -22.81 12.89 -18.48
C THR A 274 -23.07 12.63 -19.95
#